data_AF-A0A963MD27-F1
#
_entry.id   AF-A0A963MD27-F1
#
_cell.length_a   1.000
_cell.length_b   1.000
_cell.length_c   1.000
_cell.angle_alpha   90.00
_cell.angle_beta   90.00
_cell.angle_gamma   90.00
#
_symmetry.space_group_name_H-M   'P 1'
#
loop_
_entity.id
_entity.type
_entity.pdbx_description
1 polymer ?
#
loop_
_entity_poly.entity_id
_entity_poly.type
_entity_poly.pdbx_seq_one_letter_code
_entity_poly.pdbx_strand_id
1 'polypeptide(L)' 'WVKATPKARDTQIQSVRVGFKPADGGATLAALDITDSFGQRSVLTFSDFQGNVALPASTFDFKPPAGVDVIRN' A
#
# COMPACT_ATOMS: atom_id res chain seq x y z
N TRP A 1 2.98 -13.36 -8.47
CA TRP A 1 1.76 -12.59 -8.10
C TRP A 1 0.92 -13.42 -7.16
N VAL A 2 0.29 -12.79 -6.18
CA VAL A 2 -0.73 -13.38 -5.30
C VAL A 2 -1.97 -12.51 -5.36
N LYS A 3 -3.16 -13.09 -5.49
CA LYS A 3 -4.43 -12.35 -5.55
C LYS A 3 -5.24 -12.57 -4.27
N ALA A 4 -5.67 -11.49 -3.65
CA ALA A 4 -6.65 -11.48 -2.58
C ALA A 4 -7.98 -10.92 -3.10
N THR A 5 -9.08 -11.52 -2.66
CA THR A 5 -10.43 -11.02 -2.87
C THR A 5 -11.10 -10.88 -1.51
N PRO A 6 -11.87 -9.80 -1.26
CA PRO A 6 -12.56 -9.64 0.00
C PRO A 6 -13.53 -10.78 0.28
N LYS A 7 -13.59 -11.23 1.53
CA LYS A 7 -14.56 -12.24 1.97
C LYS A 7 -15.94 -11.64 2.24
N ALA A 8 -15.97 -10.37 2.66
CA ALA A 8 -17.21 -9.61 2.83
C ALA A 8 -17.67 -9.04 1.49
N ARG A 9 -18.98 -8.90 1.30
CA ARG A 9 -19.59 -8.45 0.03
C ARG A 9 -19.63 -6.93 -0.11
N ASP A 10 -19.67 -6.18 1.00
CA ASP A 10 -19.78 -4.71 1.00
C ASP A 10 -18.42 -4.03 1.15
N THR A 11 -17.49 -4.34 0.25
CA THR A 11 -16.17 -3.71 0.24
C THR A 11 -16.00 -2.80 -0.97
N GLN A 12 -15.42 -1.62 -0.77
CA GLN A 12 -15.00 -0.72 -1.85
C GLN A 12 -13.91 -1.34 -2.75
N ILE A 13 -13.32 -2.46 -2.35
CA ILE A 13 -12.28 -3.17 -3.09
C ILE A 13 -12.89 -4.37 -3.80
N GLN A 14 -12.59 -4.55 -5.09
CA GLN A 14 -12.92 -5.76 -5.84
C GLN A 14 -11.80 -6.81 -5.72
N SER A 15 -10.54 -6.40 -5.91
CA SER A 15 -9.41 -7.29 -5.69
C SER A 15 -8.11 -6.54 -5.42
N VAL A 16 -7.19 -7.23 -4.74
CA VAL A 16 -5.81 -6.76 -4.55
C VAL A 16 -4.87 -7.84 -5.10
N ARG A 17 -3.90 -7.43 -5.90
CA ARG A 17 -2.82 -8.29 -6.39
C ARG A 17 -1.49 -7.79 -5.83
N VAL A 18 -0.73 -8.71 -5.25
CA VAL A 18 0.61 -8.46 -4.70
C VAL A 18 1.63 -9.09 -5.64
N GLY A 19 2.50 -8.27 -6.19
CA GLY A 19 3.61 -8.66 -7.06
C GLY A 19 4.87 -8.84 -6.24
N PHE A 20 5.55 -9.95 -6.46
CA PHE A 20 6.85 -10.24 -5.86
C PHE A 20 7.87 -10.46 -6.97
N LYS A 21 9.10 -10.02 -6.72
CA LYS A 21 10.25 -10.29 -7.60
C LYS A 21 11.31 -11.08 -6.82
N PRO A 22 12.14 -11.89 -7.49
CA PRO A 22 13.29 -12.53 -6.87
C PRO A 22 14.20 -11.49 -6.19
N ALA A 23 14.73 -11.84 -5.04
CA ALA A 23 15.71 -11.05 -4.29
C ALA A 23 16.60 -11.98 -3.45
N ASP A 24 17.69 -11.45 -2.91
CA ASP A 24 18.58 -12.21 -2.04
C ASP A 24 17.79 -12.73 -0.83
N GLY A 25 17.84 -14.05 -0.61
CA GLY A 25 17.08 -14.70 0.47
C GLY A 25 15.60 -14.96 0.18
N GLY A 26 15.12 -14.77 -1.06
CA GLY A 26 13.79 -15.23 -1.49
C GLY A 26 13.10 -14.29 -2.46
N ALA A 27 12.05 -13.62 -1.99
CA ALA A 27 11.24 -12.72 -2.79
C ALA A 27 10.94 -11.43 -2.05
N THR A 28 10.94 -10.32 -2.77
CA THR A 28 10.65 -8.99 -2.23
C THR A 28 9.42 -8.38 -2.89
N LEU A 29 8.74 -7.47 -2.19
CA LEU A 29 7.58 -6.76 -2.71
C LEU A 29 8.00 -5.90 -3.92
N ALA A 30 7.28 -6.06 -5.03
CA ALA A 30 7.53 -5.34 -6.28
C ALA A 30 6.36 -4.45 -6.68
N ALA A 31 5.12 -4.88 -6.41
CA ALA A 31 3.94 -4.12 -6.80
C ALA A 31 2.72 -4.43 -5.93
N LEU A 32 1.84 -3.44 -5.80
CA LEU A 32 0.46 -3.59 -5.38
C LEU A 32 -0.45 -3.11 -6.51
N ASP A 33 -1.39 -3.93 -6.92
CA ASP A 33 -2.37 -3.62 -7.96
C ASP A 33 -3.77 -3.83 -7.37
N ILE A 34 -4.47 -2.72 -7.16
CA ILE A 34 -5.77 -2.65 -6.50
C ILE A 34 -6.80 -2.32 -7.56
N THR A 35 -7.88 -3.11 -7.59
CA THR A 35 -9.08 -2.80 -8.35
C THR A 35 -10.22 -2.56 -7.38
N ASP A 36 -10.85 -1.39 -7.45
CA ASP A 36 -11.98 -1.02 -6.61
C ASP A 36 -13.32 -1.52 -7.18
N SER A 37 -14.42 -1.27 -6.45
CA SER A 37 -15.77 -1.70 -6.84
C SER A 37 -16.32 -0.98 -8.07
N PHE A 38 -15.76 0.16 -8.45
CA PHE A 38 -16.13 0.91 -9.66
C PHE A 38 -15.28 0.49 -10.87
N GLY A 39 -14.34 -0.44 -10.68
CA GLY A 39 -13.39 -0.88 -11.71
C GLY A 39 -12.19 0.05 -11.88
N GLN A 40 -12.02 1.06 -11.01
CA GLN A 40 -10.80 1.87 -11.00
C GLN A 40 -9.63 0.98 -10.60
N ARG A 41 -8.52 1.12 -11.35
CA ARG A 41 -7.28 0.39 -11.11
C ARG A 41 -6.18 1.34 -10.66
N SER A 42 -5.63 1.08 -9.48
CA SER A 42 -4.44 1.77 -8.94
C SER A 42 -3.28 0.79 -8.86
N VAL A 43 -2.10 1.21 -9.34
CA VAL A 43 -0.88 0.41 -9.30
C VAL A 43 0.21 1.18 -8.57
N LEU A 44 0.73 0.58 -7.50
CA LEU A 44 1.90 1.06 -6.77
C LEU A 44 3.08 0.14 -7.11
N THR A 45 4.17 0.70 -7.61
CA THR A 45 5.41 -0.02 -7.90
C THR A 45 6.48 0.35 -6.87
N PHE A 46 7.16 -0.66 -6.34
CA PHE A 46 8.18 -0.48 -5.31
C PHE A 46 9.59 -0.65 -5.90
N SER A 47 10.43 0.36 -5.69
CA SER A 47 11.88 0.27 -5.80
C SER A 47 12.50 0.25 -4.41
N ASP A 48 13.65 -0.41 -4.26
CA ASP A 48 14.45 -0.38 -3.03
C ASP A 48 13.71 -0.78 -1.75
N PHE A 49 12.81 -1.77 -1.87
CA PHE A 49 12.04 -2.28 -0.74
C PHE A 49 12.95 -2.85 0.35
N GLN A 50 12.78 -2.35 1.59
CA GLN A 50 13.45 -2.85 2.78
C GLN A 50 12.41 -3.33 3.80
N GLY A 51 12.39 -4.63 4.06
CA GLY A 51 11.49 -5.23 5.05
C GLY A 51 12.05 -5.11 6.46
N ASN A 52 11.15 -4.99 7.45
CA ASN A 52 11.49 -5.02 8.89
C ASN A 52 12.54 -3.99 9.34
N VAL A 53 12.63 -2.84 8.67
CA VAL A 53 13.50 -1.74 9.09
C VAL A 53 12.97 -1.12 10.38
N ALA A 54 13.87 -0.84 11.33
CA ALA A 54 13.53 -0.07 12.51
C ALA A 54 13.33 1.40 12.14
N LEU A 55 12.11 1.90 12.27
CA LEU A 55 11.77 3.31 12.03
C LEU A 55 11.54 4.02 13.36
N PRO A 56 12.11 5.21 13.59
CA PRO A 56 11.77 6.05 14.74
C PRO A 56 10.28 6.37 14.77
N ALA A 57 9.69 6.51 15.97
CA ALA A 57 8.27 6.87 16.11
C ALA A 57 7.93 8.19 15.39
N SER A 58 8.87 9.14 15.37
CA SER A 58 8.73 10.43 14.71
C SER A 58 8.53 10.36 13.19
N THR A 59 8.84 9.22 12.55
CA THR A 59 8.54 9.00 11.12
C THR A 59 7.03 9.02 10.85
N PHE A 60 6.22 8.73 11.87
CA PHE A 60 4.76 8.67 11.77
C PHE A 60 4.06 9.91 12.33
N ASP A 61 4.82 10.93 12.74
CA ASP A 61 4.29 12.19 13.24
C ASP A 61 4.15 13.21 12.10
N PHE A 62 2.91 13.57 11.75
CA PHE A 62 2.64 14.65 10.80
C PHE A 62 2.35 15.96 11.54
N LYS A 63 3.21 16.96 11.33
CA LYS A 63 2.96 18.35 11.76
C LYS A 63 2.52 19.18 10.55
N PRO A 64 1.26 19.65 10.49
CA PRO A 64 0.81 20.53 9.43
C PRO A 64 1.72 21.75 9.29
N PRO A 65 2.13 22.14 8.06
CA PRO A 65 2.86 23.39 7.83
C PRO A 65 2.07 24.62 8.31
N ALA A 66 2.76 25.72 8.56
CA ALA A 66 2.07 26.97 8.92
C ALA A 66 1.18 27.46 7.76
N GLY A 67 -0.02 27.94 8.10
CA GLY A 67 -0.96 28.52 7.14
C GLY A 67 -1.79 27.53 6.32
N VAL A 68 -1.75 26.23 6.64
CA VAL A 68 -2.65 25.24 6.03
C VAL A 68 -3.88 25.03 6.89
N ASP A 69 -5.03 24.88 6.24
CA ASP A 69 -6.25 24.45 6.90
C ASP A 69 -6.16 22.96 7.26
N VAL A 70 -6.62 22.63 8.47
CA VAL A 70 -6.69 21.25 8.96
C VAL A 70 -8.14 20.88 9.17
N ILE A 71 -8.66 20.02 8.29
CA ILE A 71 -10.02 19.49 8.39
C ILE A 71 -9.96 18.13 9.10
N ARG A 72 -10.88 17.90 10.04
CA ARG A 72 -11.04 16.61 10.73
C ARG A 72 -12.48 16.13 10.54
N ASN A 73 -12.64 14.86 10.15
CA ASN A 73 -13.91 14.18 9.95
C ASN A 73 -14.19 13.22 11.11
#